data_AF-A0A0S6XQT2-F1
#
_entry.id   AF-A0A0S6XQT2-F1
#
_cell.length_a   1.000
_cell.length_b   1.000
_cell.length_c   1.000
_cell.angle_alpha   90.00
_cell.angle_beta   90.00
_cell.angle_gamma   90.00
#
_symmetry.space_group_name_H-M   'P 1'
#
loop_
_entity.id
_entity.type
_entity.pdbx_description
1 polymer ?
#
loop_
_entity_poly.entity_id
_entity_poly.type
_entity_poly.pdbx_seq_one_letter_code
_entity_poly.pdbx_strand_id
1 'polypeptide(L)'
;MDPYSSDGELVNMHTAFHQSQFQAVLDFDESAFSSSNALPARLLKLRSHCALRQYDAVLSSISASEASSTPDLAAVRLLAQYGKAGNNSDKVLADAEALAEKSGDNLGVQICVGSILAAAGEHDKALALLKRHQGSLDADGSRG
;
A
#
# COMPACT_ATOMS: atom_id res chain seq x y z
N MET A 1 15.23 -16.56 -4.08
CA MET A 1 15.18 -15.93 -2.75
C MET A 1 13.72 -15.74 -2.43
N ASP A 2 13.13 -16.65 -1.67
CA ASP A 2 11.74 -16.55 -1.23
C ASP A 2 11.57 -15.30 -0.36
N PRO A 3 10.77 -14.31 -0.77
CA PRO A 3 10.61 -13.05 -0.05
C PRO A 3 9.93 -13.21 1.31
N TYR A 4 9.55 -14.43 1.70
CA TYR A 4 8.84 -14.77 2.93
C TYR A 4 9.69 -15.50 3.98
N SER A 5 10.93 -15.89 3.67
CA SER A 5 11.74 -16.73 4.59
C SER A 5 12.29 -16.01 5.82
N SER A 6 12.09 -14.69 5.94
CA SER A 6 12.43 -13.91 7.14
C SER A 6 11.18 -13.41 7.90
N ASP A 7 9.97 -13.78 7.47
CA ASP A 7 8.70 -13.11 7.81
C ASP A 7 7.91 -13.80 8.95
N GLY A 8 8.53 -14.65 9.78
CA GLY A 8 7.80 -15.33 10.87
C GLY A 8 7.12 -14.38 11.86
N GLU A 9 7.71 -13.21 12.08
CA GLU A 9 7.23 -12.18 13.01
C GLU A 9 5.97 -11.47 12.49
N LEU A 10 5.91 -11.21 11.17
CA LEU A 10 4.85 -10.49 10.48
C LEU A 10 3.74 -11.41 9.97
N VAL A 11 4.02 -12.71 9.80
CA VAL A 11 3.04 -13.72 9.36
C VAL A 11 1.76 -13.69 10.20
N ASN A 12 1.87 -13.54 11.52
CA ASN A 12 0.70 -13.49 12.40
C ASN A 12 -0.14 -12.23 12.15
N MET A 13 0.50 -11.07 11.96
CA MET A 13 -0.19 -9.82 11.63
C MET A 13 -0.84 -9.89 10.24
N HIS A 14 -0.12 -10.40 9.23
CA HIS A 14 -0.67 -10.61 7.88
C HIS A 14 -1.87 -11.56 7.91
N THR A 15 -1.76 -12.66 8.65
CA THR A 15 -2.85 -13.64 8.80
C THR A 15 -4.08 -12.99 9.43
N ALA A 16 -3.90 -12.22 10.52
CA ALA A 16 -5.00 -11.48 11.15
C ALA A 16 -5.63 -10.46 10.18
N PHE A 17 -4.82 -9.76 9.40
CA PHE A 17 -5.31 -8.83 8.37
C PHE A 17 -6.18 -9.53 7.32
N HIS A 18 -5.72 -10.66 6.79
CA HIS A 18 -6.48 -11.45 5.81
C HIS A 18 -7.74 -12.08 6.41
N GLN A 19 -7.75 -12.38 7.70
CA GLN A 19 -8.93 -12.83 8.45
C GLN A 19 -9.89 -11.68 8.80
N SER A 20 -9.64 -10.46 8.32
CA SER A 20 -10.41 -9.25 8.67
C SER A 20 -10.38 -8.90 10.17
N GLN A 21 -9.41 -9.42 10.92
CA GLN A 21 -9.18 -9.10 12.33
C GLN A 21 -8.34 -7.83 12.47
N PHE A 22 -8.78 -6.73 11.86
CA PHE A 22 -8.04 -5.47 11.81
C PHE A 22 -7.72 -4.92 13.21
N GLN A 23 -8.61 -5.11 14.18
CA GLN A 23 -8.38 -4.67 15.56
C GLN A 23 -7.21 -5.42 16.22
N ALA A 24 -7.05 -6.72 15.95
CA ALA A 24 -5.94 -7.51 16.48
C ALA A 24 -4.60 -7.11 15.85
N VAL A 25 -4.61 -6.67 14.58
CA VAL A 25 -3.41 -6.10 13.93
C VAL A 25 -2.97 -4.80 14.59
N LEU A 26 -3.91 -3.97 15.05
CA LEU A 26 -3.59 -2.72 15.75
C LEU A 26 -3.03 -2.96 17.16
N ASP A 27 -3.55 -3.99 17.83
CA ASP A 27 -3.14 -4.39 19.18
C ASP A 27 -1.76 -5.07 19.22
N PHE A 28 -1.25 -5.52 18.06
CA PHE A 28 0.03 -6.21 17.97
C PHE A 28 1.20 -5.34 18.41
N ASP A 29 2.03 -5.87 19.32
CA ASP A 29 3.22 -5.20 19.82
C ASP A 29 4.36 -5.29 18.79
N GLU A 30 4.75 -4.14 18.23
CA GLU A 30 5.81 -4.03 17.23
C GLU A 30 7.19 -3.72 17.86
N SER A 31 7.28 -3.60 19.19
CA SER A 31 8.53 -3.26 19.88
C SER A 31 9.57 -4.37 19.74
N ALA A 32 9.12 -5.60 19.49
CA ALA A 32 9.98 -6.76 19.26
C ALA A 32 10.47 -6.87 17.82
N PHE A 33 9.94 -6.07 16.89
CA PHE A 33 10.26 -6.23 15.47
C PHE A 33 11.63 -5.65 15.12
N SER A 34 12.31 -6.36 14.22
CA SER A 34 13.53 -5.85 13.59
C SER A 34 13.25 -4.56 12.81
N SER A 35 14.21 -3.66 12.71
CA SER A 35 14.08 -2.40 11.97
C SER A 35 13.74 -2.60 10.48
N SER A 36 14.12 -3.74 9.88
CA SER A 36 13.67 -4.15 8.54
C SER A 36 12.17 -4.51 8.47
N ASN A 37 11.58 -4.99 9.57
CA ASN A 37 10.18 -5.41 9.69
C ASN A 37 9.27 -4.30 10.24
N ALA A 38 9.84 -3.21 10.77
CA ALA A 38 9.09 -2.07 11.30
C ALA A 38 8.25 -1.35 10.22
N LEU A 39 8.81 -1.14 9.04
CA LEU A 39 8.10 -0.51 7.91
C LEU A 39 6.87 -1.32 7.45
N PRO A 40 6.99 -2.62 7.11
CA PRO A 40 5.83 -3.42 6.70
C PRO A 40 4.80 -3.60 7.82
N ALA A 41 5.21 -3.72 9.09
CA ALA A 41 4.30 -3.77 10.23
C ALA A 41 3.43 -2.51 10.33
N ARG A 42 4.09 -1.35 10.25
CA ARG A 42 3.42 -0.06 10.27
C ARG A 42 2.47 0.11 9.09
N LEU A 43 2.90 -0.30 7.89
CA LEU A 43 2.06 -0.28 6.70
C LEU A 43 0.78 -1.11 6.90
N LEU A 44 0.91 -2.30 7.49
CA LEU A 44 -0.21 -3.19 7.76
C LEU A 44 -1.20 -2.59 8.78
N LYS A 45 -0.69 -1.94 9.83
CA LYS A 45 -1.53 -1.19 10.79
C LYS A 45 -2.29 -0.05 10.11
N LEU A 46 -1.62 0.73 9.25
CA LEU A 46 -2.28 1.81 8.51
C LEU A 46 -3.35 1.28 7.55
N ARG A 47 -3.10 0.17 6.86
CA ARG A 47 -4.10 -0.50 6.02
C ARG A 47 -5.29 -1.02 6.84
N SER A 48 -5.02 -1.53 8.06
CA SER A 48 -6.05 -1.97 9.00
C SER A 48 -6.95 -0.81 9.46
N HIS A 49 -6.36 0.34 9.81
CA HIS A 49 -7.12 1.56 10.09
C HIS A 49 -7.97 1.99 8.89
N CYS A 50 -7.43 1.89 7.68
CA CYS A 50 -8.16 2.18 6.45
C CYS A 50 -9.38 1.27 6.27
N ALA A 51 -9.22 -0.03 6.53
CA ALA A 51 -10.31 -1.01 6.50
C ALA A 51 -11.39 -0.73 7.57
N LEU A 52 -10.99 -0.23 8.74
CA LEU A 52 -11.90 0.21 9.81
C LEU A 52 -12.55 1.58 9.55
N ARG A 53 -12.34 2.19 8.38
CA ARG A 53 -12.77 3.57 8.03
C ARG A 53 -12.19 4.66 8.95
N GLN A 54 -11.09 4.37 9.64
CA GLN A 54 -10.38 5.33 10.48
C GLN A 54 -9.36 6.14 9.65
N TYR A 55 -9.83 6.71 8.54
CA TYR A 55 -8.99 7.43 7.59
C TYR A 55 -8.28 8.64 8.23
N ASP A 56 -8.96 9.33 9.15
CA ASP A 56 -8.43 10.53 9.80
C ASP A 56 -7.17 10.24 10.66
N ALA A 57 -7.17 9.07 11.33
CA ALA A 57 -6.02 8.60 12.10
C ALA A 57 -4.84 8.29 11.19
N VAL A 58 -5.08 7.66 10.02
CA VAL A 58 -4.04 7.38 9.02
C VAL A 58 -3.43 8.67 8.48
N LEU A 59 -4.28 9.65 8.13
CA LEU A 59 -3.82 10.95 7.61
C LEU A 59 -3.06 11.77 8.64
N SER A 60 -3.39 11.63 9.92
CA SER A 60 -2.69 12.30 11.02
C SER A 60 -1.39 11.57 11.42
N SER A 61 -1.34 10.25 11.26
CA SER A 61 -0.18 9.43 11.59
C SER A 61 0.93 9.48 10.52
N ILE A 62 0.57 9.68 9.25
CA ILE A 62 1.52 9.79 8.13
C ILE A 62 1.94 11.25 7.93
N SER A 63 3.18 11.56 8.33
CA SER A 63 3.78 12.88 8.11
C SER A 63 4.22 13.09 6.65
N ALA A 64 4.26 14.35 6.20
CA ALA A 64 4.68 14.70 4.83
C ALA A 64 6.13 14.26 4.50
N SER A 65 7.02 14.28 5.49
CA SER A 65 8.40 13.77 5.36
C SER A 65 8.43 12.26 5.10
N GLU A 66 7.55 11.49 5.73
CA GLU A 66 7.51 10.04 5.54
C GLU A 66 6.86 9.64 4.21
N ALA A 67 5.87 10.40 3.76
CA ALA A 67 5.31 10.25 2.41
C ALA A 67 6.35 10.56 1.32
N SER A 68 7.32 11.42 1.60
CA SER A 68 8.39 11.77 0.65
C SER A 68 9.54 10.77 0.66
N SER A 69 9.82 10.14 1.82
CA SER A 69 10.85 9.11 1.94
C SER A 69 10.38 7.70 1.56
N THR A 70 9.09 7.40 1.77
CA THR A 70 8.53 6.06 1.53
C THR A 70 7.30 6.18 0.63
N PRO A 71 7.40 5.80 -0.66
CA PRO A 71 6.29 5.92 -1.59
C PRO A 71 5.09 5.04 -1.19
N ASP A 72 5.33 3.98 -0.44
CA ASP A 72 4.29 3.12 0.14
C ASP A 72 3.38 3.87 1.12
N LEU A 73 3.97 4.70 1.99
CA LEU A 73 3.21 5.53 2.93
C LEU A 73 2.43 6.63 2.20
N ALA A 74 2.99 7.20 1.13
CA ALA A 74 2.26 8.13 0.27
C ALA A 74 1.03 7.45 -0.37
N ALA A 75 1.18 6.22 -0.85
CA ALA A 75 0.08 5.47 -1.46
C ALA A 75 -1.03 5.12 -0.45
N VAL A 76 -0.67 4.70 0.76
CA VAL A 76 -1.66 4.46 1.83
C VAL A 76 -2.37 5.75 2.25
N ARG A 77 -1.64 6.87 2.30
CA ARG A 77 -2.22 8.19 2.57
C ARG A 77 -3.23 8.59 1.49
N LEU A 78 -2.91 8.37 0.21
CA LEU A 78 -3.84 8.60 -0.89
C LEU A 78 -5.07 7.69 -0.78
N LEU A 79 -4.89 6.42 -0.42
CA LEU A 79 -6.00 5.48 -0.24
C LEU A 79 -6.94 5.92 0.89
N ALA A 80 -6.39 6.40 2.00
CA ALA A 80 -7.19 6.98 3.08
C ALA A 80 -7.90 8.29 2.66
N GLN A 81 -7.25 9.15 1.88
CA GLN A 81 -7.90 10.34 1.31
C GLN A 81 -9.03 9.97 0.35
N TYR A 82 -8.85 8.94 -0.48
CA TYR A 82 -9.87 8.43 -1.39
C TYR A 82 -11.09 7.93 -0.62
N GLY A 83 -10.87 7.07 0.39
CA GLY A 83 -11.93 6.54 1.25
C GLY A 83 -12.69 7.62 2.02
N LYS A 84 -12.00 8.70 2.42
CA LYS A 84 -12.61 9.86 3.09
C LYS A 84 -13.35 10.79 2.12
N ALA A 85 -12.78 11.04 0.93
CA ALA A 85 -13.32 11.95 -0.07
C ALA A 85 -14.52 11.37 -0.83
N GLY A 86 -14.63 10.04 -0.91
CA GLY A 86 -15.72 9.35 -1.58
C GLY A 86 -15.85 9.80 -3.03
N ASN A 87 -16.94 10.49 -3.38
CA ASN A 87 -17.21 11.00 -4.72
C ASN A 87 -16.31 12.17 -5.16
N ASN A 88 -15.58 12.82 -4.26
CA ASN A 88 -14.73 13.98 -4.60
C ASN A 88 -13.25 13.58 -4.70
N SER A 89 -13.01 12.39 -5.26
CA SER A 89 -11.72 11.71 -5.29
C SER A 89 -10.95 11.89 -6.60
N ASP A 90 -11.46 12.67 -7.54
CA ASP A 90 -10.83 12.95 -8.84
C ASP A 90 -9.39 13.48 -8.71
N LYS A 91 -9.15 14.39 -7.75
CA LYS A 91 -7.79 14.87 -7.43
C LYS A 91 -6.90 13.76 -6.87
N VAL A 92 -7.46 12.90 -6.01
CA VAL A 92 -6.72 11.80 -5.39
C VAL A 92 -6.33 10.76 -6.43
N LEU A 93 -7.18 10.53 -7.45
CA LEU A 93 -6.89 9.68 -8.60
C LEU A 93 -5.73 10.25 -9.42
N ALA A 94 -5.76 11.53 -9.73
CA ALA A 94 -4.67 12.18 -10.46
C ALA A 94 -3.33 12.12 -9.70
N ASP A 95 -3.35 12.38 -8.39
CA ASP A 95 -2.16 12.23 -7.53
C ASP A 95 -1.68 10.76 -7.46
N ALA A 96 -2.62 9.80 -7.43
CA ALA A 96 -2.30 8.38 -7.42
C ALA A 96 -1.68 7.91 -8.75
N GLU A 97 -2.18 8.40 -9.89
CA GLU A 97 -1.59 8.17 -11.23
C GLU A 97 -0.17 8.74 -11.30
N ALA A 98 0.04 9.97 -10.83
CA ALA A 98 1.36 10.59 -10.79
C ALA A 98 2.35 9.82 -9.89
N LEU A 99 1.87 9.30 -8.75
CA LEU A 99 2.68 8.46 -7.85
C LEU A 99 3.02 7.12 -8.51
N ALA A 100 2.07 6.53 -9.24
CA ALA A 100 2.25 5.32 -10.03
C ALA A 100 3.27 5.49 -11.17
N GLU A 101 3.32 6.64 -11.82
CA GLU A 101 4.33 6.91 -12.84
C GLU A 101 5.74 7.07 -12.25
N LYS A 102 5.85 7.63 -11.03
CA LYS A 102 7.13 7.83 -10.34
C LYS A 102 7.65 6.61 -9.59
N SER A 103 6.76 5.82 -8.99
CA SER A 103 7.10 4.76 -8.05
C SER A 103 6.25 3.51 -8.27
N GLY A 104 5.84 3.30 -9.52
CA GLY A 104 5.06 2.14 -9.95
C GLY A 104 5.79 0.82 -9.87
N ASP A 105 7.08 0.78 -9.56
CA ASP A 105 7.84 -0.45 -9.31
C ASP A 105 7.69 -0.97 -7.87
N ASN A 106 7.09 -0.16 -6.97
CA ASN A 106 6.91 -0.54 -5.57
C ASN A 106 5.56 -1.26 -5.38
N LEU A 107 5.61 -2.45 -4.77
CA LEU A 107 4.45 -3.33 -4.61
C LEU A 107 3.31 -2.66 -3.84
N GLY A 108 3.58 -1.95 -2.75
CA GLY A 108 2.50 -1.34 -1.97
C GLY A 108 1.89 -0.12 -2.64
N VAL A 109 2.66 0.60 -3.47
CA VAL A 109 2.12 1.62 -4.39
C VAL A 109 1.17 0.98 -5.40
N GLN A 110 1.57 -0.13 -6.05
CA GLN A 110 0.71 -0.81 -7.01
C GLN A 110 -0.59 -1.31 -6.39
N ILE A 111 -0.52 -1.94 -5.22
CA ILE A 111 -1.70 -2.47 -4.53
C ILE A 111 -2.61 -1.32 -4.09
N CYS A 112 -2.07 -0.26 -3.51
CA CYS A 112 -2.88 0.87 -3.02
C CYS A 112 -3.46 1.69 -4.17
N VAL A 113 -2.64 2.14 -5.12
CA VAL A 113 -3.10 2.91 -6.29
C VAL A 113 -4.02 2.08 -7.17
N GLY A 114 -3.71 0.79 -7.39
CA GLY A 114 -4.59 -0.13 -8.09
C GLY A 114 -5.95 -0.29 -7.40
N SER A 115 -5.98 -0.34 -6.07
CA SER A 115 -7.24 -0.37 -5.30
C SER A 115 -8.04 0.92 -5.44
N ILE A 116 -7.38 2.08 -5.47
CA ILE A 116 -8.01 3.39 -5.68
C ILE A 116 -8.63 3.47 -7.08
N LEU A 117 -7.87 3.12 -8.13
CA LEU A 117 -8.33 3.10 -9.52
C LEU A 117 -9.48 2.12 -9.72
N ALA A 118 -9.38 0.91 -9.15
CA ALA A 118 -10.47 -0.06 -9.19
C ALA A 118 -11.73 0.43 -8.47
N ALA A 119 -11.58 1.13 -7.35
CA ALA A 119 -12.70 1.73 -6.62
C ALA A 119 -13.32 2.93 -7.37
N ALA A 120 -12.58 3.55 -8.29
CA ALA A 120 -13.06 4.61 -9.17
C ALA A 120 -13.70 4.08 -10.47
N GLY A 121 -13.61 2.78 -10.74
CA GLY A 121 -14.08 2.15 -11.98
C GLY A 121 -13.06 2.12 -13.12
N GLU A 122 -11.85 2.66 -12.91
CA GLU A 122 -10.74 2.69 -13.88
C GLU A 122 -9.95 1.35 -13.85
N HIS A 123 -10.65 0.24 -14.05
CA HIS A 123 -10.09 -1.11 -13.94
C HIS A 123 -8.96 -1.38 -14.94
N ASP A 124 -9.04 -0.83 -16.16
CA ASP A 124 -7.99 -0.95 -17.18
C ASP A 124 -6.67 -0.32 -16.74
N LYS A 125 -6.72 0.86 -16.11
CA LYS A 125 -5.52 1.53 -15.57
C LYS A 125 -4.95 0.78 -14.38
N ALA A 126 -5.81 0.27 -13.49
CA ALA A 126 -5.38 -0.56 -12.36
C ALA A 126 -4.64 -1.83 -12.84
N LEU A 127 -5.19 -2.50 -13.85
CA LEU A 127 -4.56 -3.68 -14.46
C LEU A 127 -3.25 -3.34 -15.16
N ALA A 128 -3.19 -2.22 -15.88
CA ALA A 128 -1.95 -1.76 -16.52
C ALA A 128 -0.85 -1.52 -15.47
N LEU A 129 -1.20 -0.92 -14.32
CA LEU A 129 -0.29 -0.68 -13.22
C LEU A 129 0.26 -1.99 -12.61
N LEU A 130 -0.63 -2.94 -12.29
CA LEU A 130 -0.25 -4.26 -11.77
C LEU A 130 0.59 -5.04 -12.80
N LYS A 131 0.28 -4.90 -14.09
CA LYS A 131 1.05 -5.51 -15.19
C LYS A 131 2.44 -4.92 -15.36
N ARG A 132 2.70 -3.65 -15.02
CA ARG A 132 4.06 -3.06 -15.09
C ARG A 132 5.04 -3.82 -14.20
N HIS A 133 4.59 -4.38 -13.07
CA HIS A 133 5.40 -5.27 -12.24
C HIS A 133 5.83 -6.54 -13.00
N GLN A 134 4.92 -7.11 -13.78
CA GLN A 134 5.16 -8.38 -14.48
C GLN A 134 5.99 -8.15 -15.75
N GLY A 135 5.75 -7.03 -16.45
CA GLY A 135 6.50 -6.66 -17.67
C GLY A 135 7.94 -6.21 -17.44
N SER A 136 8.32 -5.82 -16.21
CA SER A 136 9.74 -5.53 -15.89
C SER A 136 10.61 -6.79 -15.92
N LEU A 137 10.02 -8.00 -15.93
CA LEU A 137 10.73 -9.28 -16.13
C LEU A 137 10.82 -9.71 -17.60
N ASP A 138 9.89 -9.30 -18.47
CA ASP A 138 9.88 -9.66 -19.90
C ASP A 138 10.71 -8.70 -20.78
N ALA A 139 11.11 -7.54 -20.25
CA ALA A 139 11.91 -6.55 -20.98
C ALA A 139 13.43 -6.82 -21.01
N ASP A 140 13.89 -7.96 -20.46
CA ASP A 140 15.23 -8.54 -20.71
C ASP A 140 15.14 -9.85 -21.52
N GLY A 141 14.08 -10.04 -22.33
CA GLY A 141 14.00 -11.11 -23.32
C GLY A 141 14.52 -10.71 -24.72
N SER A 142 14.91 -9.44 -24.90
CA SER A 142 15.35 -8.88 -26.18
C SER A 142 16.85 -8.56 -26.16
N ARG A 143 17.68 -9.59 -26.07
CA ARG A 143 19.09 -9.48 -26.50
C ARG A 143 19.30 -10.47 -27.64
N GLY A 144 19.17 -9.95 -28.86
CA GLY A 144 19.79 -10.52 -30.05
C GLY A 144 21.29 -10.31 -30.04
#